data_AF-A0A1M7UUA8-F1
#
_entry.id   AF-A0A1M7UUA8-F1
#
_cell.length_a   1.000
_cell.length_b   1.000
_cell.length_c   1.000
_cell.angle_alpha   90.00
_cell.angle_beta   90.00
_cell.angle_gamma   90.00
#
_symmetry.space_group_name_H-M   'P 1'
#
loop_
_entity.id
_entity.type
_entity.pdbx_description
1 polymer ?
#
loop_
_entity_poly.entity_id
_entity_poly.type
_entity_poly.pdbx_seq_one_letter_code
_entity_poly.pdbx_strand_id
1 'polypeptide(L)'
;MSIQTTVKLEGTLNGVKKTAVITADQHPRTIFQDKTLKELFLLNIPNPGCQDINEEMISADIDIQRQCEFGIAGFHYTGNDMQIVLRKADELARKNEKELLDEATSVVDSELPDPEELLALATMALMEGDTRKAITIAEIFDASAKIALRGEEVKDVGGKFLIAAFMLAKEMIEGKGENT
;
A
#
# COMPACT_ATOMS: atom_id res chain seq x y z
N MET A 1 9.08 -1.44 -14.60
CA MET A 1 8.76 -1.30 -13.16
C MET A 1 8.51 -2.70 -12.62
N SER A 2 9.13 -3.08 -11.49
CA SER A 2 9.01 -4.42 -10.92
C SER A 2 7.75 -4.56 -10.06
N ILE A 3 7.11 -5.74 -10.12
CA ILE A 3 6.09 -6.15 -9.17
C ILE A 3 6.81 -6.67 -7.93
N GLN A 4 6.40 -6.25 -6.75
CA GLN A 4 6.78 -6.86 -5.49
C GLN A 4 5.67 -7.80 -5.05
N THR A 5 6.04 -9.01 -4.65
CA THR A 5 5.13 -10.02 -4.13
C THR A 5 5.59 -10.42 -2.74
N THR A 6 4.69 -10.37 -1.76
CA THR A 6 4.88 -10.91 -0.42
C THR A 6 3.90 -12.03 -0.19
N VAL A 7 4.40 -13.20 0.19
CA VAL A 7 3.61 -14.39 0.54
C VAL A 7 3.89 -14.74 1.98
N LYS A 8 2.86 -14.67 2.82
CA LYS A 8 2.88 -15.11 4.21
C LYS A 8 2.08 -16.41 4.32
N LEU A 9 2.75 -17.47 4.73
CA LEU A 9 2.16 -18.79 4.94
C LEU A 9 2.12 -19.08 6.44
N GLU A 10 0.96 -19.46 6.95
CA GLU A 10 0.79 -19.88 8.33
C GLU A 10 0.22 -21.30 8.37
N GLY A 11 0.76 -22.13 9.26
CA GLY A 11 0.30 -23.50 9.46
C GLY A 11 0.68 -24.00 10.85
N THR A 12 0.09 -25.12 11.28
CA THR A 12 0.38 -25.72 12.59
C THR A 12 1.13 -27.03 12.41
N LEU A 13 2.33 -27.14 12.99
CA LEU A 13 3.15 -28.36 12.99
C LEU A 13 3.35 -28.82 14.44
N ASN A 14 3.02 -30.09 14.73
CA ASN A 14 3.07 -30.66 16.09
C ASN A 14 2.38 -29.79 17.17
N GLY A 15 1.25 -29.18 16.84
CA GLY A 15 0.51 -28.27 17.75
C GLY A 15 1.15 -26.89 17.93
N VAL A 16 2.24 -26.58 17.21
CA VAL A 16 2.92 -25.28 17.25
C VAL A 16 2.65 -24.53 15.95
N LYS A 17 2.13 -23.30 16.07
CA LYS A 17 1.95 -22.40 14.92
C LYS A 17 3.32 -21.99 14.36
N LYS A 18 3.48 -22.10 13.05
CA LYS A 18 4.66 -21.67 12.30
C LYS A 18 4.22 -20.71 11.20
N THR A 19 5.10 -19.76 10.90
CA THR A 19 4.88 -18.76 9.87
C THR A 19 6.12 -18.66 9.01
N ALA A 20 5.93 -18.67 7.70
CA ALA A 20 6.95 -18.37 6.70
C ALA A 20 6.55 -17.10 5.96
N VAL A 21 7.50 -16.19 5.75
CA VAL A 21 7.28 -14.96 4.98
C VAL A 21 8.31 -14.94 3.85
N ILE A 22 7.82 -14.78 2.62
CA ILE A 22 8.62 -14.76 1.41
C ILE A 22 8.32 -13.46 0.69
N THR A 23 9.32 -12.59 0.53
CA THR A 23 9.19 -11.33 -0.22
C THR A 23 10.15 -11.36 -1.39
N ALA A 24 9.64 -11.03 -2.58
CA ALA A 24 10.47 -10.94 -3.78
C ALA A 24 9.99 -9.81 -4.70
N ASP A 25 10.93 -9.06 -5.28
CA ASP A 25 10.66 -8.00 -6.27
C ASP A 25 10.42 -8.58 -7.67
N GLN A 26 9.58 -9.60 -7.74
CA GLN A 26 9.28 -10.34 -8.95
C GLN A 26 7.86 -10.92 -8.94
N HIS A 27 7.41 -11.33 -10.12
CA HIS A 27 6.08 -11.90 -10.33
C HIS A 27 5.86 -13.15 -9.45
N PRO A 28 4.65 -13.39 -8.90
CA PRO A 28 4.35 -14.54 -8.04
C PRO A 28 4.73 -15.89 -8.65
N ARG A 29 4.67 -16.03 -9.99
CA ARG A 29 5.14 -17.23 -10.72
C ARG A 29 6.54 -17.66 -10.30
N THR A 30 7.44 -16.71 -10.02
CA THR A 30 8.82 -16.99 -9.61
C THR A 30 8.93 -17.44 -8.16
N ILE A 31 7.99 -17.05 -7.30
CA ILE A 31 7.92 -17.56 -5.92
C ILE A 31 7.33 -18.96 -5.94
N PHE A 32 6.22 -19.15 -6.64
CA PHE A 32 5.51 -20.43 -6.65
C PHE A 32 6.30 -21.52 -7.38
N GLN A 33 6.86 -21.25 -8.57
CA GLN A 33 7.64 -22.23 -9.36
C GLN A 33 6.96 -23.61 -9.45
N ASP A 34 5.67 -23.62 -9.74
CA ASP A 34 4.81 -24.82 -9.80
C ASP A 34 4.69 -25.62 -8.49
N LYS A 35 5.12 -25.05 -7.36
CA LYS A 35 4.95 -25.62 -6.02
C LYS A 35 3.61 -25.21 -5.43
N THR A 36 3.00 -26.15 -4.71
CA THR A 36 1.85 -25.94 -3.85
C THR A 36 2.18 -25.05 -2.65
N LEU A 37 1.14 -24.51 -1.98
CA LEU A 37 1.34 -23.72 -0.76
C LEU A 37 1.99 -24.56 0.35
N LYS A 38 1.63 -25.85 0.40
CA LYS A 38 2.24 -26.83 1.29
C LYS A 38 3.74 -26.97 1.06
N GLU A 39 4.14 -27.19 -0.19
CA GLU A 39 5.56 -27.34 -0.52
C GLU A 39 6.35 -26.07 -0.21
N LEU A 40 5.80 -24.90 -0.50
CA LEU A 40 6.44 -23.62 -0.15
C LEU A 40 6.57 -23.43 1.35
N PHE A 41 5.54 -23.76 2.12
CA PHE A 41 5.56 -23.68 3.58
C PHE A 41 6.63 -24.59 4.17
N LEU A 42 6.70 -25.85 3.72
CA LEU A 42 7.67 -26.82 4.21
C LEU A 42 9.11 -26.48 3.81
N LEU A 43 9.33 -25.88 2.65
CA LEU A 43 10.66 -25.42 2.21
C LEU A 43 11.20 -24.24 3.03
N ASN A 44 10.31 -23.42 3.59
CA ASN A 44 10.68 -22.17 4.25
C ASN A 44 10.61 -22.25 5.79
N ILE A 45 10.34 -23.43 6.35
CA ILE A 45 10.36 -23.66 7.80
C ILE A 45 11.56 -24.52 8.20
N PRO A 46 12.32 -24.14 9.24
CA PRO A 46 13.43 -24.95 9.73
C PRO A 46 12.93 -26.26 10.35
N ASN A 47 13.54 -27.37 9.94
CA ASN A 47 13.26 -28.73 10.41
C ASN A 47 11.77 -29.12 10.34
N PRO A 48 11.17 -29.19 9.14
CA PRO A 48 9.75 -29.54 8.98
C PRO A 48 9.45 -30.97 9.47
N GLY A 49 10.44 -31.88 9.42
CA GLY A 49 10.26 -33.30 9.69
C GLY A 49 9.43 -34.01 8.61
N CYS A 50 9.21 -35.32 8.77
CA CYS A 50 8.17 -36.03 8.02
C CYS A 50 6.84 -35.78 8.73
N GLN A 51 6.05 -34.81 8.26
CA GLN A 51 4.74 -34.51 8.86
C GLN A 51 3.62 -34.55 7.81
N ASP A 52 2.52 -35.21 8.19
CA ASP A 52 1.26 -35.22 7.47
C ASP A 52 0.50 -33.91 7.71
N ILE A 53 1.02 -32.81 7.15
CA ILE A 53 0.27 -31.57 7.03
C ILE A 53 -0.58 -31.62 5.75
N ASN A 54 -1.88 -31.41 5.89
CA ASN A 54 -2.78 -31.24 4.74
C ASN A 54 -2.72 -29.80 4.24
N GLU A 55 -2.93 -29.61 2.94
CA GLU A 55 -2.90 -28.28 2.33
C GLU A 55 -3.97 -27.34 2.93
N GLU A 56 -5.11 -27.89 3.34
CA GLU A 56 -6.20 -27.18 4.03
C GLU A 56 -5.80 -26.63 5.42
N MET A 57 -4.71 -27.11 6.01
CA MET A 57 -4.20 -26.65 7.31
C MET A 57 -3.22 -25.50 7.18
N ILE A 58 -3.01 -24.99 5.97
CA ILE A 58 -2.10 -23.90 5.65
C ILE A 58 -2.95 -22.74 5.11
N SER A 59 -2.85 -21.59 5.77
CA SER A 59 -3.43 -20.35 5.28
C SER A 59 -2.35 -19.52 4.61
N ALA A 60 -2.66 -18.98 3.42
CA ALA A 60 -1.81 -18.05 2.72
C ALA A 60 -2.46 -16.66 2.69
N ASP A 61 -1.63 -15.67 2.99
CA ASP A 61 -1.88 -14.25 2.89
C ASP A 61 -0.88 -13.72 1.87
N ILE A 62 -1.39 -13.23 0.73
CA ILE A 62 -0.58 -12.86 -0.43
C ILE A 62 -0.88 -11.42 -0.79
N ASP A 63 0.18 -10.62 -0.80
CA ASP A 63 0.14 -9.21 -1.16
C ASP A 63 0.99 -8.97 -2.41
N ILE A 64 0.39 -8.35 -3.43
CA ILE A 64 1.05 -8.08 -4.70
C ILE A 64 0.94 -6.59 -4.96
N GLN A 65 2.10 -5.95 -5.09
CA GLN A 65 2.24 -4.51 -5.25
C GLN A 65 3.06 -4.19 -6.49
N ARG A 66 2.70 -3.10 -7.16
CA ARG A 66 3.46 -2.52 -8.25
C ARG A 66 3.54 -1.02 -8.01
N GLN A 67 4.75 -0.51 -7.99
CA GLN A 67 4.97 0.93 -7.93
C GLN A 67 4.68 1.55 -9.29
N CYS A 68 3.90 2.62 -9.30
CA CYS A 68 3.61 3.46 -10.47
C CYS A 68 3.83 4.94 -10.12
N GLU A 69 3.75 5.81 -11.13
CA GLU A 69 3.89 7.26 -10.96
C GLU A 69 2.84 7.89 -10.02
N PHE A 70 1.73 7.17 -9.78
CA PHE A 70 0.62 7.58 -8.92
C PHE A 70 0.69 7.00 -7.50
N GLY A 71 1.64 6.11 -7.19
CA GLY A 71 1.76 5.45 -5.89
C GLY A 71 1.97 3.94 -5.99
N ILE A 72 1.27 3.18 -5.14
CA ILE A 72 1.33 1.71 -5.10
C ILE A 72 -0.03 1.16 -5.55
N ALA A 73 -0.04 0.45 -6.68
CA ALA A 73 -1.20 -0.31 -7.13
C ALA A 73 -1.01 -1.79 -6.80
N GLY A 74 -2.04 -2.45 -6.29
CA GLY A 74 -1.90 -3.82 -5.84
C GLY A 74 -3.20 -4.49 -5.46
N PHE A 75 -3.09 -5.73 -5.02
CA PHE A 75 -4.19 -6.44 -4.41
C PHE A 75 -3.69 -7.37 -3.32
N HIS A 76 -4.55 -7.56 -2.33
CA HIS A 76 -4.38 -8.51 -1.26
C HIS A 76 -5.32 -9.70 -1.48
N TYR A 77 -4.83 -10.91 -1.23
CA TYR A 77 -5.60 -12.14 -1.35
C TYR A 77 -5.31 -13.07 -0.17
N THR A 78 -6.38 -13.46 0.52
CA THR A 78 -6.34 -14.52 1.54
C THR A 78 -7.05 -15.75 0.99
N GLY A 79 -6.36 -16.88 0.87
CA GLY A 79 -6.94 -18.13 0.36
C GLY A 79 -5.91 -19.11 -0.17
N ASN A 80 -6.38 -20.24 -0.69
CA ASN A 80 -5.54 -21.32 -1.22
C ASN A 80 -5.55 -21.44 -2.76
N ASP A 81 -6.35 -20.62 -3.46
CA ASP A 81 -6.41 -20.67 -4.92
C ASP A 81 -5.32 -19.79 -5.55
N MET A 82 -4.20 -20.43 -5.86
CA MET A 82 -3.08 -19.77 -6.53
C MET A 82 -3.41 -19.29 -7.95
N GLN A 83 -4.40 -19.88 -8.64
CA GLN A 83 -4.74 -19.45 -10.00
C GLN A 83 -5.39 -18.06 -9.99
N ILE A 84 -6.16 -17.73 -8.94
CA ILE A 84 -6.70 -16.39 -8.76
C ILE A 84 -5.57 -15.37 -8.60
N VAL A 85 -4.57 -15.69 -7.76
CA VAL A 85 -3.41 -14.84 -7.50
C VAL A 85 -2.60 -14.63 -8.78
N LEU A 86 -2.29 -15.70 -9.50
CA LEU A 86 -1.54 -15.64 -10.74
C LEU A 86 -2.27 -14.82 -11.81
N ARG A 87 -3.58 -15.02 -11.97
CA ARG A 87 -4.39 -14.26 -12.93
C ARG A 87 -4.41 -12.77 -12.59
N LYS A 88 -4.67 -12.42 -11.33
CA LYS A 88 -4.69 -11.02 -10.86
C LYS A 88 -3.32 -10.35 -10.99
N ALA A 89 -2.23 -11.08 -10.77
CA ALA A 89 -0.87 -10.59 -10.98
C ALA A 89 -0.58 -10.34 -12.46
N ASP A 90 -0.99 -11.26 -13.35
CA ASP A 90 -0.86 -11.09 -14.81
C ASP A 90 -1.68 -9.88 -15.29
N GLU A 91 -2.89 -9.67 -14.73
CA GLU A 91 -3.72 -8.48 -14.97
C GLU A 91 -2.98 -7.21 -14.54
N LEU A 92 -2.46 -7.15 -13.31
CA LEU A 92 -1.72 -6.00 -12.78
C LEU A 92 -0.43 -5.70 -13.57
N ALA A 93 0.26 -6.73 -14.05
CA ALA A 93 1.45 -6.61 -14.87
C ALA A 93 1.17 -6.00 -16.25
N ARG A 94 -0.01 -6.29 -16.82
CA ARG A 94 -0.42 -5.82 -18.15
C ARG A 94 -1.04 -4.43 -18.14
N LYS A 95 -1.58 -3.99 -17.00
CA LYS A 95 -2.18 -2.67 -16.88
C LYS A 95 -1.20 -1.58 -17.25
N ASN A 96 -1.62 -0.70 -18.15
CA ASN A 96 -0.88 0.51 -18.44
C ASN A 96 -1.13 1.57 -17.34
N GLU A 97 -0.32 2.63 -17.32
CA GLU A 97 -0.42 3.69 -16.31
C GLU A 97 -1.80 4.35 -16.30
N LYS A 98 -2.42 4.51 -17.47
CA LYS A 98 -3.78 5.05 -17.59
C LYS A 98 -4.83 4.13 -16.96
N GLU A 99 -4.75 2.82 -17.12
CA GLU A 99 -5.69 1.87 -16.50
C GLU A 99 -5.53 1.81 -14.99
N LEU A 100 -4.30 1.94 -14.48
CA LEU A 100 -4.03 2.02 -13.04
C LEU A 100 -4.58 3.32 -12.46
N LEU A 101 -4.42 4.43 -13.19
CA LEU A 101 -5.01 5.72 -12.86
C LEU A 101 -6.54 5.65 -12.89
N ASP A 102 -7.14 5.08 -13.94
CA ASP A 102 -8.59 4.96 -14.09
C ASP A 102 -9.18 4.14 -12.93
N GLU A 103 -8.54 3.03 -12.52
CA GLU A 103 -8.96 2.27 -11.34
C GLU A 103 -8.82 3.05 -10.04
N ALA A 104 -7.68 3.73 -9.83
CA ALA A 104 -7.50 4.60 -8.67
C ALA A 104 -8.57 5.70 -8.65
N THR A 105 -8.87 6.34 -9.79
CA THR A 105 -9.93 7.36 -9.91
C THR A 105 -11.34 6.78 -9.74
N SER A 106 -11.58 5.52 -10.11
CA SER A 106 -12.91 4.89 -9.97
C SER A 106 -13.27 4.55 -8.52
N VAL A 107 -12.27 4.28 -7.68
CA VAL A 107 -12.44 4.18 -6.21
C VAL A 107 -12.68 5.57 -5.59
N VAL A 108 -12.20 6.60 -6.29
CA VAL A 108 -12.09 7.98 -5.84
C VAL A 108 -13.28 8.85 -6.26
N ASP A 109 -14.05 8.47 -7.30
CA ASP A 109 -15.36 9.05 -7.63
C ASP A 109 -16.38 8.92 -6.47
N SER A 110 -16.04 8.15 -5.42
CA SER A 110 -16.81 8.07 -4.18
C SER A 110 -16.31 8.92 -3.01
N GLU A 111 -15.06 9.41 -2.95
CA GLU A 111 -14.53 10.11 -1.74
C GLU A 111 -13.07 10.62 -1.91
N LEU A 112 -12.79 11.58 -2.83
CA LEU A 112 -11.55 12.37 -2.65
C LEU A 112 -11.67 13.16 -1.34
N PRO A 113 -10.68 13.09 -0.43
CA PRO A 113 -10.66 13.99 0.72
C PRO A 113 -10.64 15.44 0.24
N ASP A 114 -11.53 16.26 0.78
CA ASP A 114 -11.67 17.66 0.42
C ASP A 114 -10.33 18.39 0.65
N PRO A 115 -9.75 19.03 -0.39
CA PRO A 115 -8.57 19.88 -0.27
C PRO A 115 -8.60 20.86 0.91
N GLU A 116 -9.76 21.45 1.20
CA GLU A 116 -9.91 22.43 2.28
C GLU A 116 -9.83 21.75 3.66
N GLU A 117 -10.44 20.58 3.80
CA GLU A 117 -10.36 19.78 5.03
C GLU A 117 -8.93 19.29 5.30
N LEU A 118 -8.24 18.80 4.27
CA LEU A 118 -6.84 18.41 4.38
C LEU A 118 -5.97 19.60 4.81
N LEU A 119 -6.19 20.79 4.23
CA LEU A 119 -5.41 21.99 4.56
C LEU A 119 -5.63 22.39 6.03
N ALA A 120 -6.88 22.33 6.51
CA ALA A 120 -7.20 22.60 7.91
C ALA A 120 -6.52 21.60 8.85
N LEU A 121 -6.56 20.29 8.53
CA LEU A 121 -5.92 19.25 9.33
C LEU A 121 -4.40 19.39 9.37
N ALA A 122 -3.76 19.72 8.24
CA ALA A 122 -2.32 19.96 8.18
C ALA A 122 -1.92 21.19 9.00
N THR A 123 -2.72 22.27 8.91
CA THR A 123 -2.54 23.50 9.68
C THR A 123 -2.63 23.23 11.18
N MET A 124 -3.67 22.50 11.63
CA MET A 124 -3.83 22.11 13.03
C MET A 124 -2.66 21.24 13.52
N ALA A 125 -2.22 20.26 12.74
CA ALA A 125 -1.08 19.42 13.08
C ALA A 125 0.20 20.26 13.30
N LEU A 126 0.43 21.27 12.46
CA LEU A 126 1.56 22.20 12.63
C LEU A 126 1.42 23.08 13.87
N MET A 127 0.21 23.54 14.20
CA MET A 127 -0.05 24.29 15.43
C MET A 127 0.18 23.45 16.70
N GLU A 128 -0.06 22.15 16.63
CA GLU A 128 0.19 21.17 17.71
C GLU A 128 1.67 20.74 17.78
N GLY A 129 2.50 21.17 16.83
CA GLY A 129 3.90 20.76 16.72
C GLY A 129 4.11 19.36 16.11
N ASP A 130 3.07 18.73 15.57
CA ASP A 130 3.13 17.43 14.90
C ASP A 130 3.47 17.58 13.41
N THR A 131 4.74 17.88 13.14
CA THR A 131 5.25 18.04 11.77
C THR A 131 5.13 16.77 10.94
N ARG A 132 5.20 15.58 11.56
CA ARG A 132 5.12 14.30 10.86
C ARG A 132 3.72 14.09 10.30
N LYS A 133 2.68 14.36 11.08
CA LYS A 133 1.28 14.30 10.64
C LYS A 133 1.00 15.30 9.52
N ALA A 134 1.53 16.52 9.61
CA ALA A 134 1.40 17.52 8.55
C ALA A 134 2.02 17.08 7.22
N ILE A 135 3.20 16.46 7.26
CA ILE A 135 3.86 15.89 6.06
C ILE A 135 3.01 14.76 5.47
N THR A 136 2.50 13.84 6.28
CA THR A 136 1.63 12.76 5.81
C THR A 136 0.36 13.29 5.15
N ILE A 137 -0.26 14.34 5.69
CA ILE A 137 -1.44 14.96 5.07
C ILE A 137 -1.08 15.62 3.73
N ALA A 138 0.10 16.25 3.63
CA ALA A 138 0.59 16.83 2.38
C ALA A 138 0.88 15.75 1.31
N GLU A 139 1.37 14.58 1.71
CA GLU A 139 1.57 13.42 0.81
C GLU A 139 0.23 12.86 0.32
N ILE A 140 -0.78 12.79 1.18
CA ILE A 140 -2.15 12.42 0.79
C ILE A 140 -2.71 13.43 -0.22
N PHE A 141 -2.54 14.72 0.03
CA PHE A 141 -2.96 15.76 -0.89
C PHE A 141 -2.24 15.66 -2.24
N ASP A 142 -0.93 15.42 -2.25
CA ASP A 142 -0.14 15.26 -3.47
C ASP A 142 -0.58 14.05 -4.30
N ALA A 143 -0.87 12.93 -3.63
CA ALA A 143 -1.43 11.74 -4.27
C ALA A 143 -2.82 12.02 -4.87
N SER A 144 -3.72 12.65 -4.10
CA SER A 144 -5.07 13.04 -4.56
C SER A 144 -5.02 14.01 -5.74
N ALA A 145 -4.11 15.00 -5.72
CA ALA A 145 -3.94 15.97 -6.80
C ALA A 145 -3.41 15.30 -8.08
N LYS A 146 -2.45 14.37 -7.96
CA LYS A 146 -1.94 13.58 -9.10
C LYS A 146 -3.03 12.73 -9.74
N ILE A 147 -3.90 12.14 -8.91
CA ILE A 147 -5.07 11.37 -9.34
C ILE A 147 -6.08 12.29 -10.06
N ALA A 148 -6.47 13.41 -9.45
CA ALA A 148 -7.44 14.36 -10.00
C ALA A 148 -6.97 15.02 -11.32
N LEU A 149 -5.68 15.33 -11.42
CA LEU A 149 -5.07 15.99 -12.58
C LEU A 149 -4.52 14.99 -13.61
N ARG A 150 -4.86 13.70 -13.47
CA ARG A 150 -4.53 12.63 -14.42
C ARG A 150 -3.05 12.55 -14.81
N GLY A 151 -2.15 12.83 -13.88
CA GLY A 151 -0.71 12.76 -14.13
C GLY A 151 -0.15 13.81 -15.10
N GLU A 152 -0.87 14.91 -15.38
CA GLU A 152 -0.19 16.10 -15.92
C GLU A 152 0.98 16.47 -14.99
N GLU A 153 2.06 17.08 -15.50
CA GLU A 153 3.29 17.37 -14.72
C GLU A 153 3.01 18.33 -13.54
N VAL A 154 2.39 17.85 -12.46
CA VAL A 154 2.22 18.58 -11.22
C VAL A 154 3.45 18.29 -10.38
N LYS A 155 4.49 19.09 -10.61
CA LYS A 155 5.71 19.03 -9.82
C LYS A 155 5.46 19.71 -8.47
N ASP A 156 5.56 18.90 -7.42
CA ASP A 156 5.62 19.29 -6.01
C ASP A 156 4.38 20.07 -5.51
N VAL A 157 3.20 19.44 -5.60
CA VAL A 157 1.96 20.03 -5.07
C VAL A 157 1.90 19.88 -3.56
N GLY A 158 2.33 18.72 -3.05
CA GLY A 158 2.46 18.46 -1.61
C GLY A 158 3.36 19.47 -0.91
N GLY A 159 4.52 19.83 -1.47
CA GLY A 159 5.41 20.85 -0.90
C GLY A 159 4.75 22.23 -0.83
N LYS A 160 4.07 22.66 -1.91
CA LYS A 160 3.32 23.93 -1.92
C LYS A 160 2.17 23.95 -0.91
N PHE A 161 1.47 22.83 -0.80
CA PHE A 161 0.40 22.64 0.18
C PHE A 161 0.93 22.73 1.62
N LEU A 162 2.05 22.09 1.91
CA LEU A 162 2.68 22.13 3.23
C LEU A 162 3.15 23.55 3.59
N ILE A 163 3.68 24.31 2.62
CA ILE A 163 4.03 25.72 2.80
C ILE A 163 2.78 26.55 3.14
N ALA A 164 1.67 26.34 2.44
CA ALA A 164 0.42 27.03 2.71
C ALA A 164 -0.11 26.73 4.13
N ALA A 165 -0.10 25.45 4.54
CA ALA A 165 -0.48 25.04 5.88
C ALA A 165 0.42 25.68 6.96
N PHE A 166 1.72 25.79 6.70
CA PHE A 166 2.67 26.42 7.62
C PHE A 166 2.43 27.93 7.76
N MET A 167 2.16 28.63 6.66
CA MET A 167 1.83 30.06 6.69
C MET A 167 0.55 30.32 7.51
N LEU A 168 -0.49 29.53 7.28
CA LEU A 168 -1.74 29.62 8.03
C LEU A 168 -1.54 29.32 9.52
N ALA A 169 -0.78 28.27 9.85
CA ALA A 169 -0.50 27.92 11.24
C ALA A 169 0.23 29.06 11.97
N LYS A 170 1.20 29.69 11.29
CA LYS A 170 1.94 30.82 11.82
C LYS A 170 1.02 32.03 12.08
N GLU A 171 0.20 32.42 11.10
CA GLU A 171 -0.76 33.52 11.25
C GLU A 171 -1.74 33.29 12.42
N MET A 172 -2.21 32.06 12.60
CA MET A 172 -3.13 31.71 13.68
C MET A 172 -2.48 31.71 15.07
N ILE A 173 -1.18 31.40 15.16
CA ILE A 173 -0.41 31.48 16.40
C ILE A 173 -0.10 32.93 16.74
N GLU A 174 0.36 33.73 15.76
CA GLU A 174 0.71 35.13 15.94
C GLU A 174 -0.53 36.00 16.25
N GLY A 175 -1.66 35.76 15.56
CA GLY A 175 -2.94 36.46 15.82
C GLY A 175 -3.59 36.13 17.17
N LYS A 176 -3.19 35.04 17.85
CA LYS A 176 -3.61 34.76 19.23
C LYS A 176 -2.80 35.53 20.27
N GLY A 177 -1.63 36.07 19.92
CA GLY A 177 -0.77 36.85 20.82
C GLY A 177 -1.12 38.34 20.90
N GLU A 178 -1.90 38.87 19.97
CA GLU A 178 -2.27 40.30 19.92
C GLU A 178 -3.56 40.64 20.70
N ASN A 179 -4.28 39.63 21.22
CA ASN A 179 -5.54 39.81 21.97
C ASN A 179 -5.45 39.45 23.46
N THR A 180 -4.24 39.39 24.03
CA THR A 180 -3.97 39.24 25.47
C THR A 180 -3.10 40.38 25.97
#